data_AF-A0A5P1EXX5-F1
#
_entry.id   AF-A0A5P1EXX5-F1
#
_cell.length_a   1.000
_cell.length_b   1.000
_cell.length_c   1.000
_cell.angle_alpha   90.00
_cell.angle_beta   90.00
_cell.angle_gamma   90.00
#
_symmetry.space_group_name_H-M   'P 1'
#
loop_
_entity.id
_entity.type
_entity.pdbx_description
1 polymer ?
#
loop_
_entity_poly.entity_id
_entity_poly.type
_entity_poly.pdbx_seq_one_letter_code
_entity_poly.pdbx_strand_id
1 'polypeptide(L)'
;MDGRGRRCGAVSGVTTVKNPVSLARLVMEKSPHCYLGFEGAEEFAREQGVEIVDNDYFITEENIGMLKLAKEANTIMVIASFFDYWNYTSVSVTH
;
A
#
# COMPACT_ATOMS: atom_id res chain seq x y z
N MET A 1 7.45 13.01 0.87
CA MET A 1 7.86 14.31 0.29
C MET A 1 8.45 15.19 1.39
N ASP A 2 9.48 15.98 1.09
CA ASP A 2 10.09 16.98 1.97
C ASP A 2 9.80 18.39 1.42
N GLY A 3 8.98 19.16 2.13
CA GLY A 3 8.52 20.48 1.69
C GLY A 3 9.58 21.58 1.73
N ARG A 4 10.63 21.42 2.56
CA ARG A 4 11.69 22.43 2.68
C ARG A 4 12.60 22.43 1.45
N GLY A 5 12.94 21.25 0.96
CA GLY A 5 13.81 21.07 -0.20
C GLY A 5 13.08 20.75 -1.50
N ARG A 6 11.74 20.62 -1.48
CA ARG A 6 10.92 20.09 -2.59
C ARG A 6 11.41 18.73 -3.11
N ARG A 7 12.03 17.93 -2.25
CA ARG A 7 12.48 16.58 -2.60
C ARG A 7 11.33 15.59 -2.44
N CYS A 8 11.28 14.61 -3.31
CA CYS A 8 10.26 13.57 -3.28
C CYS A 8 10.84 12.22 -3.67
N GLY A 9 10.20 11.17 -3.17
CA GLY A 9 10.49 9.79 -3.48
C GLY A 9 9.18 9.01 -3.35
N ALA A 10 8.96 8.11 -4.29
CA ALA A 10 7.77 7.27 -4.37
C ALA A 10 8.16 5.89 -4.89
N VAL A 11 7.37 4.88 -4.52
CA VAL A 11 7.45 3.52 -5.04
C VAL A 11 6.07 2.98 -5.33
N SER A 12 5.94 2.03 -6.26
CA SER A 12 4.68 1.34 -6.54
C SER A 12 4.93 -0.06 -7.06
N GLY A 13 3.94 -0.93 -6.92
CA GLY A 13 4.03 -2.32 -7.40
C GLY A 13 5.11 -3.14 -6.69
N VAL A 14 5.53 -2.74 -5.48
CA VAL A 14 6.40 -3.55 -4.63
C VAL A 14 5.56 -4.61 -3.92
N THR A 15 6.10 -5.82 -3.87
CA THR A 15 5.44 -7.03 -3.38
C THR A 15 6.19 -7.68 -2.23
N THR A 16 7.50 -7.42 -2.09
CA THR A 16 8.35 -8.09 -1.09
C THR A 16 8.97 -7.13 -0.06
N VAL A 17 8.89 -5.82 -0.30
CA VAL A 17 9.51 -4.81 0.56
C VAL A 17 8.68 -4.58 1.81
N LYS A 18 9.18 -4.99 2.98
CA LYS A 18 8.45 -4.92 4.26
C LYS A 18 7.94 -3.52 4.60
N ASN A 19 8.74 -2.49 4.32
CA ASN A 19 8.42 -1.09 4.63
C ASN A 19 8.54 -0.20 3.39
N PRO A 20 7.49 -0.12 2.54
CA PRO A 20 7.54 0.67 1.30
C PRO A 20 7.82 2.17 1.51
N VAL A 21 7.40 2.74 2.65
CA VAL A 21 7.68 4.14 3.00
C VAL A 21 9.18 4.42 3.19
N SER A 22 9.91 3.46 3.77
CA SER A 22 11.36 3.56 3.93
C SER A 22 12.07 3.46 2.59
N LEU A 23 11.58 2.60 1.68
CA LEU A 23 12.10 2.53 0.32
C LEU A 23 11.84 3.83 -0.46
N ALA A 24 10.64 4.41 -0.37
CA ALA A 24 10.34 5.71 -0.97
C ALA A 24 11.26 6.81 -0.43
N ARG A 25 11.64 6.75 0.86
CA ARG A 25 12.64 7.66 1.43
C ARG A 25 14.01 7.46 0.80
N LEU A 26 14.42 6.21 0.59
CA LEU A 26 15.69 5.89 -0.08
C LEU A 26 15.71 6.36 -1.54
N VAL A 27 14.59 6.25 -2.26
CA VAL A 27 14.46 6.83 -3.61
C VAL A 27 14.77 8.33 -3.57
N MET A 28 14.18 9.06 -2.62
CA MET A 28 14.41 10.50 -2.46
C MET A 28 15.86 10.88 -2.11
N GLU A 29 16.57 10.02 -1.36
CA GLU A 29 17.90 10.34 -0.82
C GLU A 29 19.06 9.78 -1.65
N LYS A 30 18.85 8.67 -2.36
CA LYS A 30 19.91 7.86 -2.96
C LYS A 30 19.68 7.53 -4.43
N SER A 31 18.66 8.10 -5.06
CA SER A 31 18.42 8.00 -6.49
C SER A 31 18.32 9.39 -7.12
N PRO A 32 18.73 9.56 -8.38
CA PRO A 32 18.43 10.77 -9.15
C PRO A 32 16.95 10.86 -9.54
N HIS A 33 16.17 9.79 -9.37
CA HIS A 33 14.76 9.71 -9.72
C HIS A 33 13.85 9.99 -8.52
N CYS A 34 12.66 10.51 -8.80
CA CYS A 34 11.64 10.75 -7.78
C CYS A 34 10.64 9.59 -7.62
N TYR A 35 10.64 8.62 -8.53
CA TYR A 35 9.69 7.51 -8.55
C TYR A 35 10.30 6.27 -9.22
N LEU A 36 10.12 5.11 -8.59
CA LEU A 36 10.45 3.79 -9.15
C LEU A 36 9.22 2.87 -9.04
N GLY A 37 9.06 1.94 -9.98
CA GLY A 37 7.90 1.04 -10.01
C GLY A 37 8.27 -0.40 -10.30
N PHE A 38 7.45 -1.32 -9.80
CA PHE A 38 7.51 -2.76 -10.07
C PHE A 38 8.93 -3.32 -9.86
N GLU A 39 9.44 -4.12 -10.79
CA GLU A 39 10.77 -4.75 -10.70
C GLU A 39 11.89 -3.73 -10.48
N GLY A 40 11.81 -2.54 -11.08
CA GLY A 40 12.84 -1.51 -10.87
C GLY A 40 12.87 -0.99 -9.43
N ALA A 41 11.74 -1.00 -8.72
CA ALA A 41 11.70 -0.68 -7.30
C ALA A 41 12.21 -1.85 -6.43
N GLU A 42 11.93 -3.10 -6.83
CA GLU A 42 12.43 -4.31 -6.14
C GLU A 42 13.96 -4.47 -6.28
N GLU A 43 14.51 -4.21 -7.47
CA GLU A 43 15.95 -4.19 -7.69
C GLU A 43 16.63 -3.12 -6.84
N PHE A 44 16.09 -1.90 -6.85
CA PHE A 44 16.58 -0.83 -5.98
C PHE A 44 16.48 -1.21 -4.49
N ALA A 45 15.42 -1.90 -4.06
CA ALA A 45 15.29 -2.39 -2.70
C ALA A 45 16.41 -3.37 -2.33
N ARG A 46 16.72 -4.32 -3.23
CA ARG A 46 17.83 -5.28 -3.07
C ARG A 46 19.17 -4.57 -2.97
N GLU A 47 19.43 -3.59 -3.84
CA GLU A 47 20.67 -2.79 -3.81
C GLU A 47 20.83 -1.99 -2.52
N GLN A 48 19.74 -1.46 -1.96
CA GLN A 48 19.76 -0.69 -0.72
C GLN A 48 19.78 -1.57 0.54
N GLY A 49 19.63 -2.89 0.42
CA GLY A 49 19.67 -3.83 1.54
C GLY A 49 18.52 -3.65 2.53
N VAL A 50 17.33 -3.26 2.06
CA VAL A 50 16.15 -3.18 2.94
C VAL A 50 15.63 -4.57 3.29
N GLU A 51 14.84 -4.66 4.37
CA GLU A 51 14.22 -5.93 4.75
C GLU A 51 13.21 -6.39 3.69
N ILE A 52 13.49 -7.55 3.10
CA ILE A 52 12.66 -8.25 2.12
C ILE A 52 11.98 -9.43 2.82
N VAL A 53 10.68 -9.57 2.61
CA VAL A 53 9.82 -10.64 3.13
C VAL A 53 9.07 -11.30 1.98
N ASP A 54 8.66 -12.56 2.16
CA ASP A 54 7.78 -13.21 1.20
C ASP A 54 6.45 -12.47 1.08
N ASN A 55 5.83 -12.49 -0.11
CA ASN A 55 4.60 -11.73 -0.35
C ASN A 55 3.45 -12.12 0.58
N ASP A 56 3.41 -13.40 0.99
CA ASP A 56 2.44 -13.95 1.93
C ASP A 56 2.45 -13.22 3.30
N TYR A 57 3.56 -12.57 3.67
CA TYR A 57 3.66 -11.74 4.87
C TYR A 57 2.60 -10.63 4.93
N PHE A 58 2.21 -10.06 3.77
CA PHE A 58 1.24 -8.97 3.70
C PHE A 58 -0.21 -9.44 3.56
N ILE A 59 -0.43 -10.73 3.35
CA ILE A 59 -1.75 -11.30 3.07
C ILE A 59 -2.42 -11.64 4.40
N THR A 60 -3.58 -11.04 4.65
CA THR A 60 -4.40 -11.31 5.84
C THR A 60 -5.71 -11.99 5.44
N GLU A 61 -6.26 -12.82 6.33
CA GLU A 61 -7.56 -13.49 6.11
C GLU A 61 -8.69 -12.48 5.85
N GLU A 62 -8.66 -11.35 6.56
CA GLU A 62 -9.61 -10.24 6.36
C GLU A 62 -9.57 -9.70 4.93
N ASN A 63 -8.37 -9.40 4.41
CA ASN A 63 -8.21 -8.89 3.04
C ASN A 63 -8.60 -9.92 1.98
N ILE A 64 -8.39 -11.22 2.23
CA ILE A 64 -8.87 -12.30 1.38
C ILE A 64 -10.41 -12.31 1.33
N GLY A 65 -11.06 -12.19 2.50
CA GLY A 65 -12.52 -12.09 2.61
C GLY A 65 -13.08 -10.89 1.82
N MET A 66 -12.47 -9.72 1.98
CA MET A 66 -12.86 -8.51 1.24
C MET A 66 -12.67 -8.66 -0.27
N LEU A 67 -11.57 -9.29 -0.72
CA LEU A 67 -11.35 -9.55 -2.13
C LEU A 67 -12.41 -10.50 -2.73
N LYS A 68 -12.85 -11.51 -1.96
CA LYS A 68 -13.91 -12.42 -2.40
C LYS A 68 -15.22 -11.67 -2.63
N LEU A 69 -15.64 -10.85 -1.66
CA LEU A 69 -16.84 -10.01 -1.78
C LEU A 69 -16.74 -9.04 -2.97
N ALA A 70 -15.57 -8.45 -3.22
CA ALA A 70 -15.36 -7.48 -4.29
C ALA A 70 -15.52 -8.13 -5.67
N LYS A 71 -15.03 -9.38 -5.81
CA LYS A 71 -15.18 -10.18 -7.03
C LYS A 71 -16.64 -10.56 -7.28
N GLU A 72 -17.39 -10.96 -6.25
CA GLU A 72 -18.81 -11.29 -6.37
C GLU A 72 -19.65 -10.06 -6.76
N ALA A 73 -19.31 -8.88 -6.23
CA ALA A 73 -19.97 -7.62 -6.55
C ALA A 73 -19.47 -6.95 -7.84
N ASN A 74 -18.41 -7.48 -8.48
CA ASN A 74 -17.72 -6.89 -9.63
C ASN A 74 -17.37 -5.39 -9.44
N THR A 75 -16.86 -5.04 -8.25
CA THR A 75 -16.55 -3.66 -7.88
C THR A 75 -15.13 -3.53 -7.33
N ILE A 76 -14.58 -2.32 -7.39
CA ILE A 76 -13.31 -1.98 -6.73
C ILE A 76 -13.66 -1.53 -5.31
N MET A 77 -13.40 -2.39 -4.33
CA MET A 77 -13.54 -2.03 -2.91
C MET A 77 -12.20 -1.53 -2.38
N VAL A 78 -12.21 -0.32 -1.82
CA VAL A 78 -11.09 0.22 -1.06
C VAL A 78 -11.33 -0.08 0.41
N ILE A 79 -10.26 -0.26 1.21
CA ILE A 79 -10.33 -0.64 2.64
C ILE A 79 -11.43 0.18 3.33
N ALA A 80 -12.47 -0.53 3.78
CA ALA A 80 -13.63 0.05 4.43
C ALA A 80 -13.26 0.54 5.83
N SER A 81 -12.64 1.71 5.94
CA SER A 81 -12.31 2.32 7.23
C SER A 81 -12.75 3.77 7.31
N PHE A 82 -14.07 3.98 7.20
CA PHE A 82 -14.82 4.92 8.06
C PHE A 82 -16.32 4.90 7.76
N PHE A 83 -16.71 4.67 6.49
CA PHE A 83 -18.07 4.94 6.03
C PHE A 83 -19.03 3.75 6.16
N ASP A 84 -18.55 2.52 6.00
CA ASP A 84 -19.42 1.32 6.06
C ASP A 84 -19.80 0.89 7.49
N TYR A 85 -19.01 1.30 8.50
CA TYR A 85 -19.34 1.05 9.91
C TYR A 85 -20.60 1.81 10.36
N TRP A 86 -20.85 3.00 9.79
CA TRP A 86 -22.05 3.80 10.10
C TRP A 86 -23.29 3.26 9.40
N ASN A 87 -23.15 2.74 8.17
CA ASN A 87 -24.27 2.15 7.44
C ASN A 87 -24.77 0.83 8.06
N TYR A 88 -23.92 0.11 8.79
CA TYR A 88 -24.33 -1.08 9.56
C TYR A 88 -24.97 -0.76 10.91
N THR A 89 -24.79 0.44 11.45
CA THR A 89 -25.39 0.88 12.73
C THR A 89 -26.59 1.82 12.58
N SER A 90 -26.91 2.28 11.36
CA SER A 90 -28.09 3.12 11.12
C SER A 90 -29.41 2.37 10.86
N VAL A 91 -29.43 1.03 10.95
CA VAL A 91 -30.67 0.24 10.94
C VAL A 91 -31.20 0.06 12.36
N SER A 92 -31.55 1.16 13.05
CA SER A 92 -32.41 1.12 14.26
C SER A 92 -32.75 2.52 14.82
N VAL A 93 -33.06 3.49 13.95
CA VAL A 93 -33.88 4.62 14.39
C VAL A 93 -35.01 4.82 13.39
N THR A 94 -35.99 3.92 13.47
CA THR A 94 -37.35 4.19 13.02
C THR A 94 -38.15 4.78 14.19
N HIS A 95 -38.82 5.91 13.90
CA HIS A 95 -39.75 6.72 14.70
C HIS A 95 -39.16 7.92 15.44
#